data_AF-A0A5R2NDH5-F1
#
_entry.id   AF-A0A5R2NDH5-F1
#
_cell.length_a   1.000
_cell.length_b   1.000
_cell.length_c   1.000
_cell.angle_alpha   90.00
_cell.angle_beta   90.00
_cell.angle_gamma   90.00
#
_symmetry.space_group_name_H-M   'P 1'
#
loop_
_entity.id
_entity.type
_entity.pdbx_description
1 polymer ?
#
loop_
_entity_poly.entity_id
_entity_poly.type
_entity_poly.pdbx_seq_one_letter_code
_entity_poly.pdbx_strand_id
1 'polypeptide(L)' 'MSTAANSIAFVSSDTTDAKAALESLSARYGQCSVAEATVVVALGGDGFLLQTLRETMGTGKK' A
#
# COMPACT_ATOMS: atom_id res chain seq x y z
N MET A 1 22.27 -14.94 0.62
CA MET A 1 21.33 -14.27 -0.29
C MET A 1 19.93 -14.48 0.24
N SER A 2 19.16 -13.41 0.43
CA SER A 2 17.68 -13.35 0.47
C SER A 2 17.29 -12.25 1.44
N THR A 3 16.52 -11.21 1.13
CA THR A 3 16.11 -10.54 -0.12
C THR A 3 15.93 -9.08 0.35
N ALA A 4 16.21 -8.09 -0.49
CA ALA A 4 16.06 -6.67 -0.12
C ALA A 4 14.74 -6.48 0.66
N ALA A 5 14.82 -6.02 1.90
CA ALA A 5 13.65 -5.70 2.70
C ALA A 5 12.97 -4.49 2.05
N ASN A 6 12.23 -4.73 0.97
CA ASN A 6 11.44 -3.72 0.33
C ASN A 6 10.45 -3.23 1.38
N SER A 7 10.59 -1.97 1.76
CA SER A 7 9.64 -1.29 2.63
C SER A 7 8.30 -1.25 1.90
N ILE A 8 7.33 -2.04 2.37
CA ILE A 8 5.98 -2.12 1.80
C ILE A 8 5.02 -1.34 2.70
N ALA A 9 4.22 -0.46 2.10
CA ALA A 9 3.08 0.15 2.74
C ALA A 9 1.78 -0.42 2.17
N PHE A 10 0.95 -1.00 3.04
CA PHE A 10 -0.40 -1.45 2.72
C PHE A 10 -1.39 -0.34 3.08
N VAL A 11 -2.21 0.06 2.11
CA VAL A 11 -3.32 1.00 2.30
C VAL A 11 -4.62 0.30 1.90
N SER A 12 -5.70 0.50 2.65
CA SER A 12 -6.97 -0.17 2.40
C SER A 12 -8.13 0.80 2.32
N SER A 13 -9.13 0.47 1.50
CA SER A 13 -10.45 1.09 1.56
C SER A 13 -11.19 0.75 2.88
N ASP A 14 -12.28 1.46 3.17
CA ASP A 14 -13.06 1.27 4.41
C ASP A 14 -13.85 -0.06 4.47
N THR A 15 -13.79 -0.87 3.43
CA THR A 15 -14.47 -2.16 3.35
C THR A 15 -13.84 -3.21 4.27
N THR A 16 -14.68 -4.09 4.82
CA THR A 16 -14.25 -5.13 5.77
C THR A 16 -13.20 -6.07 5.19
N ASP A 17 -13.36 -6.46 3.91
CA ASP A 17 -12.43 -7.35 3.22
C ASP A 17 -11.06 -6.71 3.00
N ALA A 18 -11.03 -5.43 2.62
CA ALA A 18 -9.78 -4.69 2.42
C ALA A 18 -9.00 -4.49 3.73
N LYS A 19 -9.70 -4.23 4.84
CA LYS A 19 -9.10 -4.14 6.18
C LYS A 19 -8.52 -5.48 6.63
N ALA A 20 -9.26 -6.57 6.45
CA ALA A 20 -8.79 -7.92 6.77
C ALA A 20 -7.55 -8.30 5.95
N ALA A 21 -7.53 -7.94 4.66
CA ALA A 21 -6.37 -8.13 3.80
C ALA A 21 -5.18 -7.28 4.27
N LEU A 22 -5.40 -6.03 4.69
CA LEU A 22 -4.35 -5.17 5.24
C LEU A 22 -3.72 -5.79 6.48
N GLU A 23 -4.52 -6.23 7.44
CA GLU A 23 -4.02 -6.86 8.67
C GLU A 23 -3.24 -8.14 8.37
N SER A 24 -3.77 -9.01 7.50
CA SER A 24 -3.11 -10.26 7.12
C SER A 24 -1.78 -10.04 6.39
N LEU A 25 -1.75 -9.11 5.44
CA LEU A 25 -0.56 -8.83 4.65
C LEU A 25 0.50 -8.05 5.44
N SER A 26 0.09 -7.06 6.25
CA SER A 26 1.00 -6.33 7.13
C SER A 26 1.64 -7.25 8.18
N ALA A 27 0.88 -8.19 8.75
CA ALA A 27 1.43 -9.17 9.69
C ALA A 27 2.44 -10.11 9.03
N ARG A 28 2.25 -10.45 7.75
CA ARG A 28 3.12 -11.39 7.02
C ARG A 28 4.37 -10.75 6.44
N TYR A 29 4.27 -9.53 5.93
CA TYR A 29 5.34 -8.87 5.16
C TYR A 29 5.94 -7.65 5.87
N GLY A 30 5.37 -7.23 7.01
CA GLY A 30 5.72 -5.99 7.68
C GLY A 30 4.96 -4.80 7.09
N GLN A 31 4.90 -3.71 7.85
CA GLN A 31 4.23 -2.48 7.47
C GLN A 31 5.16 -1.30 7.78
N CYS A 32 5.32 -0.41 6.81
CA CYS A 32 6.02 0.86 7.00
C CYS A 32 5.09 2.03 6.65
N SER A 33 5.55 3.25 6.92
CA SER A 33 4.85 4.44 6.50
C SER A 33 4.90 4.57 4.96
N VAL A 34 3.84 5.11 4.35
CA VAL A 34 3.80 5.35 2.89
C VAL A 34 4.97 6.23 2.43
N ALA A 35 5.46 7.14 3.28
CA ALA A 35 6.58 8.02 2.98
C ALA A 35 7.92 7.28 2.81
N GLU A 36 8.07 6.12 3.45
CA GLU A 36 9.29 5.30 3.43
C GLU A 36 9.16 4.08 2.53
N ALA A 37 7.96 3.86 1.99
CA ALA A 37 7.64 2.70 1.19
C ALA A 37 8.24 2.78 -0.22
N THR A 38 8.94 1.73 -0.60
CA THR A 38 9.36 1.50 -1.98
C THR A 38 8.23 0.90 -2.82
N VAL A 39 7.28 0.23 -2.16
CA VAL A 39 6.11 -0.38 -2.78
C VAL A 39 4.88 -0.03 -1.96
N VAL A 40 3.85 0.53 -2.61
CA VAL A 40 2.54 0.77 -1.99
C VAL A 40 1.54 -0.21 -2.57
N VAL A 41 0.84 -0.94 -1.69
CA VAL A 41 -0.18 -1.91 -2.06
C VAL A 41 -1.54 -1.37 -1.63
N ALA A 42 -2.36 -1.02 -2.61
CA ALA A 42 -3.72 -0.56 -2.39
C ALA A 42 -4.70 -1.74 -2.39
N LEU A 43 -5.39 -1.93 -1.28
CA LEU A 43 -6.35 -3.00 -1.05
C LEU A 43 -7.77 -2.43 -1.09
N GLY A 44 -8.52 -2.73 -2.13
CA GLY A 44 -9.87 -2.20 -2.35
C GLY A 44 -10.30 -2.38 -3.80
N GLY A 45 -11.47 -1.83 -4.13
CA GLY A 45 -11.96 -1.81 -5.52
C GLY A 45 -11.24 -0.78 -6.40
N ASP A 46 -11.53 -0.84 -7.70
CA ASP A 46 -11.02 0.06 -8.75
C ASP A 46 -11.13 1.57 -8.42
N GLY A 47 -12.16 2.00 -7.68
CA GLY A 47 -12.29 3.38 -7.20
C GLY A 47 -11.19 3.82 -6.23
N PHE A 48 -10.73 2.92 -5.35
CA PHE A 48 -9.63 3.19 -4.42
C PHE A 48 -8.27 3.16 -5.12
N LEU A 49 -8.12 2.32 -6.15
CA LEU A 49 -6.93 2.30 -7.00
C LEU A 49 -6.78 3.63 -7.75
N LEU A 50 -7.86 4.17 -8.33
CA LEU A 50 -7.83 5.49 -8.99
C LEU A 50 -7.54 6.63 -7.99
N GLN A 51 -8.08 6.57 -6.78
CA GLN A 51 -7.76 7.54 -5.72
C GLN A 51 -6.30 7.48 -5.31
N THR A 52 -5.77 6.28 -5.03
CA THR A 52 -4.38 6.05 -4.64
C THR A 52 -3.42 6.52 -5.73
N LEU A 53 -3.72 6.26 -7.01
CA LEU A 53 -2.91 6.74 -8.13
C LEU A 53 -2.93 8.27 -8.23
N ARG A 54 -4.07 8.95 -8.00
CA ARG A 54 -4.12 10.42 -8.00
C ARG A 54 -3.30 11.02 -6.86
N GLU A 55 -3.32 10.41 -5.69
CA GLU A 55 -2.58 10.87 -4.51
C GLU A 55 -1.06 10.62 -4.64
N THR A 56 -0.67 9.52 -5.28
CA THR A 56 0.75 9.16 -5.48
C THR A 56 1.37 9.76 -6.76
N MET A 57 0.60 9.98 -7.83
CA MET A 57 1.09 10.64 -9.08
C MET A 57 0.99 12.16 -9.08
N GLY A 58 0.28 12.79 -8.13
CA GLY A 58 0.22 14.25 -7.99
C GLY A 58 1.56 14.90 -7.58
N THR A 59 2.52 14.11 -7.09
CA THR A 59 3.90 14.57 -6.87
C THR A 59 4.67 14.38 -8.17
N GLY A 60 4.48 15.31 -9.10
CA GLY A 60 5.33 15.47 -10.27
C GLY A 60 6.77 15.73 -9.85
N LYS A 61 7.52 14.67 -9.59
CA LYS A 61 8.97 14.73 -9.47
C LYS A 61 9.51 14.98 -10.89
N LYS A 62 9.83 16.25 -11.14
CA LYS A 62 10.73 16.66 -12.22
C LYS A 62 12.08 15.96 -12.08
#